data_AF-A0A3N5F4M0-F1
#
_entry.id   AF-A0A3N5F4M0-F1
#
_cell.length_a   1.000
_cell.length_b   1.000
_cell.length_c   1.000
_cell.angle_alpha   90.00
_cell.angle_beta   90.00
_cell.angle_gamma   90.00
#
_symmetry.space_group_name_H-M   'P 1'
#
loop_
_entity.id
_entity.type
_entity.pdbx_description
1 polymer ?
#
loop_
_entity_poly.entity_id
_entity_poly.type
_entity_poly.pdbx_seq_one_letter_code
_entity_poly.pdbx_strand_id
1 'polypeptide(L)'
;MKKIITLLVTMILLSLIFVSGAAAQRGVMWRGGGGWGPGAPYARTYDLQTIETVFGEVVAIDVISPMKGMSYGIHIILKTDKETIPVHLGPGWYIENQDVKIAPTDMIEVKGSRITFNGKPTLIAAIVKKGDQVLALRDASGYPVWSGWKNK
;
A
#
# COMPACT_ATOMS: atom_id res chain seq x y z
N MET A 1 46.89 -6.88 -43.97
CA MET A 1 46.38 -7.63 -42.79
C MET A 1 45.88 -6.74 -41.65
N LYS A 2 46.61 -5.69 -41.23
CA LYS A 2 46.15 -4.80 -40.13
C LYS A 2 44.83 -4.05 -40.42
N LYS A 3 44.56 -3.67 -41.68
CA LYS A 3 43.31 -2.99 -42.09
C LYS A 3 42.09 -3.92 -42.23
N ILE A 4 42.31 -5.23 -42.42
CA ILE A 4 41.24 -6.25 -42.49
C ILE A 4 40.77 -6.61 -41.08
N ILE A 5 41.70 -6.60 -40.10
CA ILE A 5 41.39 -6.78 -38.69
C ILE A 5 40.54 -5.60 -38.17
N THR A 6 40.79 -4.36 -38.61
CA THR A 6 39.99 -3.20 -38.20
C THR A 6 38.54 -3.27 -38.70
N LEU A 7 38.30 -3.78 -39.91
CA LEU A 7 36.97 -3.98 -40.48
C LEU A 7 36.16 -5.09 -39.80
N LEU A 8 36.83 -6.14 -39.31
CA LEU A 8 36.20 -7.21 -38.52
C LEU A 8 35.86 -6.76 -37.09
N VAL A 9 36.65 -5.85 -36.50
CA VAL A 9 36.36 -5.29 -35.16
C VAL A 9 35.18 -4.31 -35.20
N THR A 10 34.99 -3.54 -36.27
CA THR A 10 33.83 -2.65 -36.40
C THR A 10 32.51 -3.41 -36.63
N MET A 11 32.57 -4.61 -37.23
CA MET A 11 31.38 -5.45 -37.44
C MET A 11 30.90 -6.16 -36.16
N ILE A 12 31.78 -6.30 -35.16
CA ILE A 12 31.41 -6.82 -33.83
C ILE A 12 30.80 -5.69 -32.95
N LEU A 13 31.23 -4.44 -33.14
CA LEU A 13 30.69 -3.27 -32.44
C LEU A 13 29.28 -2.83 -32.92
N LEU A 14 28.81 -3.34 -34.07
CA LEU A 14 27.46 -3.08 -34.60
C LEU A 14 26.46 -4.22 -34.27
N SER A 15 26.70 -4.98 -33.21
CA SER A 15 25.74 -5.93 -32.64
C SER A 15 25.10 -5.44 -31.33
N LEU A 16 25.33 -4.17 -30.98
CA LEU A 16 24.87 -3.51 -29.75
C LEU A 16 23.46 -2.88 -29.81
N ILE A 17 22.66 -3.19 -30.83
CA ILE A 17 21.30 -2.66 -30.93
C ILE A 17 20.40 -3.81 -31.35
N PHE A 18 19.84 -4.55 -30.39
CA PHE A 18 18.56 -5.28 -30.45
C PHE A 18 18.45 -6.20 -29.22
N VAL A 19 18.42 -5.63 -28.01
CA VAL A 19 17.69 -6.26 -26.91
C VAL A 19 16.32 -5.59 -26.85
N SER A 20 15.46 -6.03 -27.77
CA SER A 20 14.02 -5.86 -27.68
C SER A 20 13.52 -6.63 -26.46
N GLY A 21 13.32 -5.91 -25.36
CA GLY A 21 12.82 -6.48 -24.12
C GLY A 21 12.21 -5.45 -23.17
N ALA A 22 11.75 -4.30 -23.68
CA ALA A 22 10.88 -3.40 -22.94
C ALA A 22 9.48 -4.03 -22.80
N ALA A 23 9.38 -5.07 -21.97
CA ALA A 23 8.14 -5.66 -21.50
C ALA A 23 8.33 -6.29 -20.09
N ALA A 24 9.15 -5.68 -19.23
CA ALA A 24 9.20 -6.05 -17.81
C ALA A 24 8.07 -5.38 -16.98
N GLN A 25 7.13 -4.69 -17.62
CA GLN A 25 5.97 -4.07 -16.96
C GLN A 25 4.65 -4.44 -17.65
N ARG A 26 4.47 -5.71 -18.02
CA ARG A 26 3.10 -6.27 -17.98
C ARG A 26 2.90 -6.78 -16.58
N GLY A 27 2.39 -5.88 -15.72
CA GLY A 27 2.06 -6.21 -14.34
C GLY A 27 1.31 -7.53 -14.30
N VAL A 28 1.95 -8.54 -13.71
CA VAL A 28 1.26 -9.78 -13.36
C VAL A 28 0.07 -9.33 -12.53
N MET A 29 -1.13 -9.46 -13.08
CA MET A 29 -2.35 -9.18 -12.35
C MET A 29 -2.51 -10.31 -11.34
N TRP A 30 -1.88 -10.12 -10.18
CA TRP A 30 -1.84 -11.10 -9.09
C TRP A 30 -3.27 -11.44 -8.67
N ARG A 31 -3.77 -12.60 -9.11
CA ARG A 31 -5.02 -13.18 -8.61
C ARG A 31 -4.75 -13.67 -7.18
N GLY A 32 -5.14 -12.88 -6.19
CA GLY A 32 -4.98 -13.24 -4.77
C GLY A 32 -5.23 -12.10 -3.77
N GLY A 33 -5.09 -10.83 -4.17
CA GLY A 33 -5.17 -9.70 -3.24
C GLY A 33 -6.57 -9.27 -2.78
N GLY A 34 -7.63 -10.03 -3.06
CA GLY A 34 -9.00 -9.72 -2.62
C GLY A 34 -9.52 -8.33 -3.01
N GLY A 35 -9.01 -7.72 -4.09
CA GLY A 35 -9.36 -6.35 -4.48
C GLY A 35 -8.59 -5.24 -3.74
N TRP A 36 -7.60 -5.57 -2.91
CA TRP A 36 -6.77 -4.60 -2.16
C TRP A 36 -5.42 -4.26 -2.82
N GLY A 37 -5.20 -4.75 -4.04
CA GLY A 37 -3.94 -4.55 -4.77
C GLY A 37 -3.76 -3.10 -5.27
N PRO A 38 -2.56 -2.75 -5.76
CA PRO A 38 -2.19 -1.37 -6.08
C PRO A 38 -2.95 -0.80 -7.29
N GLY A 39 -3.47 -1.67 -8.17
CA GLY A 39 -4.32 -1.28 -9.30
C GLY A 39 -5.81 -1.18 -8.96
N ALA A 40 -6.23 -1.53 -7.74
CA ALA A 40 -7.62 -1.50 -7.35
C ALA A 40 -8.15 -0.06 -7.21
N PRO A 41 -9.43 0.20 -7.53
CA PRO A 41 -9.99 1.56 -7.42
C PRO A 41 -9.82 2.16 -6.02
N TYR A 42 -9.94 1.35 -4.97
CA TYR A 42 -9.73 1.77 -3.59
C TYR A 42 -8.27 2.15 -3.27
N ALA A 43 -7.28 1.47 -3.85
CA ALA A 43 -5.88 1.83 -3.62
C ALA A 43 -5.53 3.22 -4.18
N ARG A 44 -6.20 3.61 -5.27
CA ARG A 44 -6.03 4.92 -5.94
C ARG A 44 -6.62 6.10 -5.18
N THR A 45 -7.42 5.87 -4.14
CA THR A 45 -7.96 6.97 -3.33
C THR A 45 -6.94 7.51 -2.32
N TYR A 46 -5.85 6.77 -2.07
CA TYR A 46 -4.77 7.25 -1.20
C TYR A 46 -4.02 8.39 -1.89
N ASP A 47 -3.97 9.55 -1.23
CA ASP A 47 -3.36 10.78 -1.75
C ASP A 47 -2.17 11.20 -0.87
N LEU A 48 -1.00 11.33 -1.49
CA LEU A 48 0.24 11.76 -0.83
C LEU A 48 0.19 13.22 -0.38
N GLN A 49 -0.66 14.05 -0.99
CA GLN A 49 -0.79 15.47 -0.65
C GLN A 49 -1.63 15.72 0.60
N THR A 50 -2.39 14.71 1.04
CA THR A 50 -3.26 14.80 2.22
C THR A 50 -2.73 13.99 3.40
N ILE A 51 -1.43 13.67 3.41
CA ILE A 51 -0.82 12.94 4.52
C ILE A 51 -0.80 13.83 5.76
N GLU A 52 -1.35 13.29 6.83
CA GLU A 52 -1.32 13.88 8.17
C GLU A 52 -0.93 12.83 9.20
N THR A 53 -0.66 13.28 10.42
CA THR A 53 -0.43 12.43 11.58
C THR A 53 -1.39 12.84 12.68
N VAL A 54 -2.15 11.87 13.18
CA VAL A 54 -3.13 12.07 14.25
C VAL A 54 -2.81 11.14 15.41
N PHE A 55 -3.13 11.59 16.61
CA PHE A 55 -3.00 10.81 17.83
C PHE A 55 -4.36 10.70 18.50
N GLY A 56 -4.67 9.52 19.05
CA GLY A 56 -5.98 9.31 19.66
C GLY A 56 -6.16 7.95 20.29
N GLU A 57 -7.34 7.78 20.87
CA GLU A 57 -7.81 6.55 21.47
C GLU A 57 -8.65 5.74 20.47
N VAL A 58 -8.37 4.45 20.35
CA VAL A 58 -9.21 3.53 19.59
C VAL A 58 -10.49 3.27 20.36
N VAL A 59 -11.64 3.69 19.83
CA VAL A 59 -12.93 3.48 20.51
C VAL A 59 -13.69 2.26 20.01
N ALA A 60 -13.44 1.84 18.77
CA ALA A 60 -14.05 0.66 18.17
C ALA A 60 -13.21 0.08 17.04
N ILE A 61 -13.45 -1.19 16.72
CA ILE A 61 -12.90 -1.89 15.56
C ILE A 61 -14.07 -2.42 14.75
N ASP A 62 -14.12 -2.07 13.47
CA ASP A 62 -15.16 -2.46 12.54
C ASP A 62 -14.58 -3.28 11.39
N VAL A 63 -15.40 -4.20 10.89
CA VAL A 63 -15.13 -4.96 9.68
C VAL A 63 -15.96 -4.37 8.54
N ILE A 64 -15.31 -4.00 7.43
CA ILE A 64 -16.04 -3.50 6.26
C ILE A 64 -15.56 -4.14 4.96
N SER A 65 -16.38 -4.08 3.92
CA SER A 65 -15.94 -4.33 2.54
C SER A 65 -16.04 -3.01 1.76
N PRO A 66 -14.92 -2.27 1.57
CA PRO A 66 -14.98 -0.89 1.07
C PRO A 66 -15.64 -0.74 -0.30
N MET A 67 -15.49 -1.75 -1.16
CA MET A 67 -16.07 -1.78 -2.50
C MET A 67 -16.66 -3.17 -2.82
N LYS A 68 -17.67 -3.21 -3.69
CA LYS A 68 -18.28 -4.46 -4.15
C LYS A 68 -17.21 -5.39 -4.77
N GLY A 69 -17.18 -6.63 -4.32
CA GLY A 69 -16.21 -7.65 -4.79
C GLY A 69 -14.85 -7.62 -4.09
N MET A 70 -14.66 -6.73 -3.11
CA MET A 70 -13.46 -6.68 -2.28
C MET A 70 -13.61 -7.61 -1.05
N SER A 71 -12.53 -8.25 -0.62
CA SER A 71 -12.47 -8.93 0.67
C SER A 71 -12.63 -7.91 1.79
N TYR A 72 -13.08 -8.36 2.96
CA TYR A 72 -13.24 -7.46 4.09
C TYR A 72 -11.89 -6.85 4.52
N GLY A 73 -11.98 -5.67 5.12
CA GLY A 73 -10.91 -4.91 5.73
C GLY A 73 -11.23 -4.59 7.19
N ILE A 74 -10.18 -4.26 7.93
CA ILE A 74 -10.23 -3.87 9.34
C ILE A 74 -10.02 -2.37 9.45
N HIS A 75 -11.02 -1.72 10.01
CA HIS A 75 -11.05 -0.29 10.19
C HIS A 75 -11.23 -0.02 11.68
N ILE A 76 -10.68 1.07 12.18
CA ILE A 76 -10.85 1.49 13.57
C ILE A 76 -11.55 2.83 13.60
N ILE A 77 -12.28 3.07 14.69
CA ILE A 77 -12.78 4.39 15.01
C ILE A 77 -11.80 5.02 15.97
N LEU A 78 -11.14 6.10 15.55
CA LEU A 78 -10.14 6.80 16.33
C LEU A 78 -10.74 8.11 16.86
N LYS A 79 -10.74 8.28 18.17
CA LYS A 79 -11.11 9.52 18.83
C LYS A 79 -9.85 10.35 19.06
N THR A 80 -9.74 11.47 18.37
CA THR A 80 -8.67 12.45 18.54
C THR A 80 -9.14 13.60 19.45
N ASP A 81 -8.28 14.59 19.64
CA ASP A 81 -8.61 15.86 20.32
C ASP A 81 -9.64 16.69 19.53
N LYS A 82 -9.68 16.54 18.20
CA LYS A 82 -10.50 17.37 17.30
C LYS A 82 -11.77 16.69 16.84
N GLU A 83 -11.73 15.38 16.61
CA GLU A 83 -12.84 14.66 15.99
C GLU A 83 -12.80 13.16 16.29
N THR A 84 -13.84 12.45 15.84
CA THR A 84 -13.84 10.98 15.80
C THR A 84 -13.85 10.56 14.34
N ILE A 85 -12.79 9.88 13.89
CA ILE A 85 -12.56 9.60 12.48
C ILE A 85 -12.39 8.09 12.24
N PRO A 86 -13.04 7.52 11.21
CA PRO A 86 -12.73 6.16 10.76
C PRO A 86 -11.34 6.12 10.12
N VAL A 87 -10.54 5.15 10.55
CA VAL A 87 -9.20 4.89 10.02
C VAL A 87 -9.18 3.51 9.37
N HIS A 88 -8.88 3.48 8.07
CA HIS A 88 -8.84 2.26 7.28
C HIS A 88 -7.43 1.65 7.35
N LEU A 89 -7.29 0.45 7.94
CA LEU A 89 -5.98 -0.17 8.13
C LEU A 89 -5.57 -1.04 6.94
N GLY A 90 -6.51 -1.79 6.37
CA GLY A 90 -6.21 -2.69 5.26
C GLY A 90 -7.08 -3.93 5.26
N PRO A 91 -6.75 -4.92 4.41
CA PRO A 91 -7.48 -6.17 4.36
C PRO A 91 -7.35 -6.95 5.67
N GLY A 92 -8.43 -7.59 6.11
CA GLY A 92 -8.42 -8.32 7.38
C GLY A 92 -7.45 -9.48 7.41
N TRP A 93 -7.32 -10.21 6.31
CA TRP A 93 -6.31 -11.27 6.16
C TRP A 93 -4.87 -10.77 6.37
N TYR A 94 -4.59 -9.49 6.11
CA TYR A 94 -3.27 -8.93 6.40
C TYR A 94 -3.17 -8.51 7.85
N ILE A 95 -4.14 -7.72 8.34
CA ILE A 95 -4.14 -7.12 9.68
C ILE A 95 -4.14 -8.17 10.78
N GLU A 96 -4.92 -9.23 10.64
CA GLU A 96 -5.02 -10.31 11.62
C GLU A 96 -3.71 -11.09 11.79
N ASN A 97 -2.87 -11.11 10.75
CA ASN A 97 -1.58 -11.80 10.71
C ASN A 97 -0.39 -10.92 11.14
N GLN A 98 -0.63 -9.71 11.67
CA GLN A 98 0.43 -8.83 12.19
C GLN A 98 0.66 -9.06 13.69
N ASP A 99 1.90 -8.87 14.14
CA ASP A 99 2.25 -8.96 15.56
C ASP A 99 1.65 -7.81 16.37
N VAL A 100 1.54 -6.63 15.75
CA VAL A 100 0.94 -5.44 16.37
C VAL A 100 -0.57 -5.64 16.46
N LYS A 101 -1.07 -5.86 17.67
CA LYS A 101 -2.51 -5.98 17.95
C LYS A 101 -3.07 -4.65 18.43
N ILE A 102 -4.06 -4.15 17.71
CA ILE A 102 -4.82 -2.94 18.04
C ILE A 102 -6.15 -3.39 18.65
N ALA A 103 -6.54 -2.76 19.76
CA ALA A 103 -7.73 -3.03 20.53
C ALA A 103 -8.40 -1.71 20.95
N PRO A 104 -9.69 -1.71 21.28
CA PRO A 104 -10.31 -0.56 21.95
C PRO A 104 -9.53 -0.16 23.21
N THR A 105 -9.54 1.14 23.54
CA THR A 105 -8.77 1.82 24.60
C THR A 105 -7.27 1.99 24.35
N ASP A 106 -6.73 1.45 23.24
CA ASP A 106 -5.35 1.70 22.86
C ASP A 106 -5.15 3.18 22.46
N MET A 107 -4.07 3.77 22.96
CA MET A 107 -3.56 5.06 22.47
C MET A 107 -2.57 4.82 21.33
N ILE A 108 -2.86 5.39 20.16
CA ILE A 108 -2.06 5.18 18.95
C ILE A 108 -1.76 6.49 18.21
N GLU A 109 -0.63 6.51 17.52
CA GLU A 109 -0.30 7.51 16.51
C GLU A 109 -0.52 6.90 15.13
N VAL A 110 -1.30 7.57 14.29
CA VAL A 110 -1.56 7.13 12.92
C VAL A 110 -1.06 8.20 11.95
N LYS A 111 -0.17 7.79 11.05
CA LYS A 111 0.20 8.56 9.86
C LYS A 111 -0.52 7.99 8.65
N GLY A 112 -1.25 8.82 7.91
CA GLY A 112 -2.07 8.37 6.80
C GLY A 112 -2.60 9.50 5.92
N SER A 113 -3.26 9.13 4.82
CA SER A 113 -3.87 10.07 3.88
C SER A 113 -5.32 10.34 4.27
N ARG A 114 -5.65 11.62 4.45
CA ARG A 114 -7.04 12.06 4.70
C ARG A 114 -7.79 12.16 3.38
N ILE A 115 -8.94 11.49 3.31
CA ILE A 115 -9.77 11.41 2.12
C ILE A 115 -11.24 11.61 2.47
N THR A 116 -12.06 11.84 1.44
CA THR A 116 -13.52 11.73 1.56
C THR A 116 -13.96 10.37 1.03
N PHE A 117 -14.47 9.51 1.90
CA PHE A 117 -14.98 8.19 1.56
C PHE A 117 -16.47 8.08 1.92
N ASN A 118 -17.32 7.70 0.97
CA ASN A 118 -18.79 7.68 1.13
C ASN A 118 -19.37 8.98 1.73
N GLY A 119 -18.83 10.13 1.31
CA GLY A 119 -19.28 11.46 1.75
C GLY A 119 -18.83 11.86 3.16
N LYS A 120 -17.95 11.08 3.81
CA LYS A 120 -17.42 11.39 5.15
C LYS A 120 -15.89 11.47 5.13
N PRO A 121 -15.29 12.32 6.00
CA PRO A 121 -13.85 12.29 6.23
C PRO A 121 -13.40 10.90 6.73
N THR A 122 -12.27 10.44 6.23
CA THR A 122 -11.72 9.13 6.54
C THR A 122 -10.21 9.18 6.39
N LEU A 123 -9.48 8.49 7.25
CA LEU A 123 -8.03 8.38 7.17
C LEU A 123 -7.65 7.00 6.64
N ILE A 124 -6.85 6.91 5.58
CA ILE A 124 -6.24 5.65 5.17
C ILE A 124 -4.84 5.58 5.79
N ALA A 125 -4.62 4.62 6.67
CA ALA A 125 -3.36 4.50 7.39
C ALA A 125 -2.21 4.04 6.47
N ALA A 126 -1.05 4.65 6.67
CA ALA A 126 0.23 4.20 6.11
C ALA A 126 1.12 3.61 7.21
N ILE A 127 1.10 4.20 8.41
CA ILE A 127 1.83 3.71 9.59
C ILE A 127 0.92 3.88 10.80
N VAL A 128 0.86 2.86 11.65
CA VAL A 128 0.28 2.93 12.99
C VAL A 128 1.37 2.63 14.02
N LYS A 129 1.51 3.48 15.03
CA LYS A 129 2.38 3.23 16.18
C LYS A 129 1.55 3.04 17.45
N LYS A 130 1.89 2.02 18.23
CA LYS A 130 1.31 1.71 19.53
C LYS A 130 2.45 1.45 20.51
N GLY A 131 2.75 2.41 21.38
CA GLY A 131 3.97 2.39 22.18
C GLY A 131 5.21 2.27 21.28
N ASP A 132 6.04 1.25 21.53
CA ASP A 132 7.24 0.97 20.74
C ASP A 132 6.99 0.12 19.48
N GLN A 133 5.76 -0.37 19.30
CA GLN A 133 5.39 -1.19 18.16
C GLN A 133 5.01 -0.33 16.96
N VAL A 134 5.50 -0.71 15.78
CA VAL A 134 5.22 -0.02 14.52
C VAL A 134 4.61 -1.00 13.52
N LEU A 135 3.41 -0.68 13.04
CA LEU A 135 2.74 -1.38 11.96
C LEU A 135 2.80 -0.53 10.69
N ALA A 136 3.66 -0.93 9.75
CA ALA A 136 3.71 -0.34 8.41
C ALA A 136 2.68 -1.00 7.49
N LEU A 137 1.86 -0.18 6.84
CA LEU A 137 0.75 -0.60 5.97
C LEU A 137 0.97 -0.15 4.53
N ARG A 138 1.69 0.96 4.34
CA ARG A 138 2.05 1.51 3.02
C ARG A 138 3.49 1.98 3.01
N ASP A 139 4.12 1.93 1.85
CA ASP A 139 5.44 2.52 1.63
C ASP A 139 5.37 4.06 1.44
N ALA A 140 6.54 4.68 1.22
CA ALA A 140 6.64 6.13 1.02
C ALA A 140 5.94 6.64 -0.25
N SER A 141 5.67 5.76 -1.22
CA SER A 141 4.93 6.06 -2.44
C SER A 141 3.44 5.75 -2.30
N GLY A 142 2.98 5.31 -1.13
CA GLY A 142 1.58 4.98 -0.84
C GLY A 142 1.17 3.58 -1.28
N TYR A 143 2.09 2.75 -1.79
CA TYR A 143 1.76 1.39 -2.19
C TYR A 143 1.50 0.52 -0.97
N PRO A 144 0.41 -0.26 -0.96
CA PRO A 144 0.13 -1.15 0.15
C PRO A 144 1.16 -2.27 0.21
N VAL A 145 1.73 -2.51 1.40
CA VAL A 145 2.81 -3.50 1.60
C VAL A 145 2.36 -4.93 1.31
N TRP A 146 1.06 -5.19 1.41
CA TRP A 146 0.46 -6.49 1.12
C TRP A 146 0.29 -6.78 -0.38
N SER A 147 0.66 -5.84 -1.26
CA SER A 147 0.60 -6.03 -2.72
C SER A 147 1.49 -7.17 -3.24
N GLY A 148 2.49 -7.60 -2.46
CA GLY A 148 3.36 -8.74 -2.74
C GLY A 148 3.21 -9.92 -1.76
N TRP A 149 2.21 -9.88 -0.88
CA TRP A 149 2.02 -10.92 0.14
C TRP A 149 1.55 -12.22 -0.49
N LYS A 150 2.33 -13.30 -0.31
CA LYS A 150 1.91 -14.67 -0.62
C LYS A 150 1.41 -15.28 0.67
N ASN A 151 0.15 -15.71 0.72
CA ASN A 151 -0.28 -16.63 1.76
C ASN A 151 0.62 -17.87 1.65
N LYS A 152 1.45 -18.12 2.66
CA LYS A 152 2.17 -19.39 2.79
C LYS A 152 1.21 -20.47 3.26
#